data_AF-A0A2E4RCQ9-F1
#
_entry.id   AF-A0A2E4RCQ9-F1
#
_cell.length_a   1.000
_cell.length_b   1.000
_cell.length_c   1.000
_cell.angle_alpha   90.00
_cell.angle_beta   90.00
_cell.angle_gamma   90.00
#
_symmetry.space_group_name_H-M   'P 1'
#
loop_
_entity.id
_entity.type
_entity.pdbx_description
1 polymer ?
#
loop_
_entity_poly.entity_id
_entity_poly.type
_entity_poly.pdbx_seq_one_letter_code
_entity_poly.pdbx_strand_id
1 'polypeptide(L)'
;MNQNMILLILCSILLSFTSCENEICRNCNSYFLDNFNGNLDSFYGSFYVCELDDVWDEIAWLEDCQGCWTINEGGDGSIIDSDIYKLGVRHIQNTDIDNDNILNDFDDDIDNDGLLNFEDTTPYGTGIQTILELVICTEE
;
A
#
# COMPACT_ATOMS: atom_id res chain seq x y z
N MET A 1 47.18 -34.83 -15.63
CA MET A 1 45.95 -34.00 -15.56
C MET A 1 45.80 -33.27 -16.88
N ASN A 2 44.78 -33.63 -17.66
CA ASN A 2 44.62 -33.19 -19.05
C ASN A 2 44.19 -31.72 -19.13
N GLN A 3 44.86 -30.94 -19.99
CA GLN A 3 44.55 -29.52 -20.26
C GLN A 3 43.08 -29.30 -20.70
N ASN A 4 42.43 -30.31 -21.27
CA ASN A 4 41.02 -30.26 -21.66
C ASN A 4 40.04 -30.26 -20.46
N MET A 5 40.49 -30.67 -19.26
CA MET A 5 39.66 -30.70 -18.05
C MET A 5 39.61 -29.34 -17.33
N ILE A 6 40.66 -28.52 -17.50
CA ILE A 6 40.72 -27.17 -16.91
C ILE A 6 39.83 -26.19 -17.70
N LEU A 7 39.71 -26.38 -19.02
CA LEU A 7 38.90 -25.51 -19.88
C LEU A 7 37.38 -25.71 -19.64
N LEU A 8 36.95 -26.93 -19.30
CA LEU A 8 35.55 -27.22 -18.95
C LEU A 8 35.14 -26.64 -17.59
N ILE A 9 36.06 -26.57 -16.62
CA ILE A 9 35.79 -26.02 -15.29
C ILE A 9 35.72 -24.49 -15.32
N LEU A 10 36.54 -23.82 -16.16
CA LEU A 10 36.44 -22.36 -16.33
C LEU A 10 35.15 -21.92 -17.06
N CYS A 11 34.57 -22.77 -17.92
CA CYS A 11 33.35 -22.44 -18.65
C CYS A 11 32.09 -22.56 -17.77
N SER A 12 32.08 -23.44 -16.77
CA SER A 12 30.98 -23.58 -15.81
C SER A 12 30.95 -22.51 -14.71
N ILE A 13 32.00 -21.70 -14.54
CA ILE A 13 32.08 -20.65 -13.51
C ILE A 13 31.58 -19.29 -14.05
N LEU A 14 31.36 -19.17 -15.36
CA LEU A 14 30.84 -17.94 -16.00
C LEU A 14 29.30 -17.87 -16.06
N LEU A 15 28.58 -18.82 -15.45
CA LEU A 15 27.12 -18.90 -15.47
C LEU A 15 26.43 -18.37 -14.20
N SER A 16 27.15 -17.77 -13.27
CA SER A 16 26.52 -16.92 -12.25
C SER A 16 26.23 -15.55 -12.87
N PHE A 17 25.33 -15.53 -13.86
CA PHE A 17 24.68 -14.31 -14.29
C PHE A 17 23.90 -13.76 -13.10
N THR A 18 24.19 -12.50 -12.82
CA THR A 18 23.54 -11.62 -11.86
C THR A 18 22.01 -11.69 -12.01
N SER A 19 21.35 -12.47 -11.16
CA SER A 19 19.91 -12.34 -10.94
C SER A 19 19.68 -11.22 -9.92
N CYS A 20 19.99 -10.00 -10.32
CA CYS A 20 19.29 -8.83 -9.77
C CYS A 20 18.42 -8.36 -10.93
N GLU A 21 17.16 -8.79 -10.96
CA GLU A 21 16.16 -8.02 -11.67
C GLU A 21 16.13 -6.65 -10.99
N ASN A 22 16.21 -5.58 -11.77
CA ASN A 22 16.10 -4.24 -11.19
C ASN A 22 14.71 -4.14 -10.55
N GLU A 23 14.68 -3.77 -9.27
CA GLU A 23 13.44 -3.42 -8.60
C GLU A 23 12.80 -2.26 -9.37
N ILE A 24 11.58 -2.45 -9.86
CA ILE A 24 10.77 -1.36 -10.40
C ILE A 24 10.24 -0.62 -9.18
N CYS A 25 10.66 0.62 -9.03
CA CYS A 25 10.21 1.44 -7.93
C CYS A 25 9.40 2.63 -8.44
N ARG A 26 8.43 3.04 -7.63
CA ARG A 26 7.39 3.99 -7.99
C ARG A 26 7.25 5.01 -6.88
N ASN A 27 7.05 6.27 -7.26
CA ASN A 27 6.58 7.29 -6.32
C ASN A 27 5.07 7.20 -6.24
N CYS A 28 4.55 7.00 -5.03
CA CYS A 28 3.15 6.79 -4.77
C CYS A 28 2.58 7.91 -3.90
N ASN A 29 1.40 8.37 -4.26
CA ASN A 29 0.57 9.23 -3.43
C ASN A 29 -0.64 8.44 -2.93
N SER A 30 -1.09 8.74 -1.71
CA SER A 30 -2.28 8.13 -1.11
C SER A 30 -3.42 9.14 -0.91
N TYR A 31 -4.64 8.67 -1.19
CA TYR A 31 -5.89 9.41 -1.12
C TYR A 31 -6.94 8.63 -0.32
N PHE A 32 -7.70 9.33 0.53
CA PHE A 32 -8.74 8.68 1.32
C PHE A 32 -9.89 8.38 0.38
N LEU A 33 -10.27 7.11 0.25
CA LEU A 33 -11.22 6.72 -0.78
C LEU A 33 -12.58 7.40 -0.56
N ASP A 34 -13.02 7.53 0.69
CA ASP A 34 -14.29 8.19 1.07
C ASP A 34 -14.42 9.63 0.56
N ASN A 35 -13.29 10.31 0.34
CA ASN A 35 -13.24 11.71 -0.10
C ASN A 35 -12.67 11.87 -1.51
N PHE A 36 -12.33 10.77 -2.19
CA PHE A 36 -11.69 10.82 -3.49
C PHE A 36 -12.71 11.08 -4.61
N ASN A 37 -12.70 12.31 -5.11
CA ASN A 37 -13.54 12.74 -6.23
C ASN A 37 -12.82 12.71 -7.58
N GLY A 38 -11.63 12.08 -7.62
CA GLY A 38 -10.81 12.03 -8.82
C GLY A 38 -9.87 13.21 -9.05
N ASN A 39 -9.88 14.22 -8.17
CA ASN A 39 -8.84 15.26 -8.18
C ASN A 39 -7.58 14.78 -7.43
N LEU A 40 -6.42 14.87 -8.07
CA LEU A 40 -5.12 14.48 -7.52
C LEU A 40 -4.52 15.49 -6.52
N ASP A 41 -5.18 16.64 -6.29
CA ASP A 41 -4.67 17.73 -5.45
C ASP A 41 -4.82 17.48 -3.93
N SER A 42 -5.53 16.44 -3.50
CA SER A 42 -5.91 16.20 -2.09
C SER A 42 -5.32 14.91 -1.51
N PHE A 43 -4.07 14.59 -1.84
CA PHE A 43 -3.36 13.48 -1.20
C PHE A 43 -2.88 13.90 0.20
N TYR A 44 -2.82 12.96 1.14
CA TYR A 44 -2.35 13.22 2.51
C TYR A 44 -1.00 12.57 2.82
N GLY A 45 -0.52 11.66 1.95
CA GLY A 45 0.79 11.03 2.11
C GLY A 45 1.43 10.68 0.77
N SER A 46 2.75 10.74 0.74
CA SER A 46 3.57 10.22 -0.36
C SER A 46 4.62 9.24 0.18
N PHE A 47 4.90 8.20 -0.59
CA PHE A 47 5.82 7.15 -0.21
C PHE A 47 6.40 6.47 -1.45
N TYR A 48 7.47 5.71 -1.24
CA TYR A 48 8.19 5.01 -2.28
C TYR A 48 7.92 3.52 -2.16
N VAL A 49 7.53 2.88 -3.26
CA VAL A 49 7.22 1.44 -3.29
C VAL A 49 8.05 0.79 -4.37
N CYS A 50 8.70 -0.32 -4.05
CA CYS A 50 9.33 -1.19 -5.03
C CYS A 50 8.52 -2.49 -5.15
N GLU A 51 8.25 -2.96 -6.38
CA GLU A 51 7.35 -4.10 -6.64
C GLU A 51 7.78 -5.42 -5.98
N LEU A 52 9.05 -5.52 -5.58
CA LEU A 52 9.64 -6.71 -4.95
C LEU A 52 9.95 -6.50 -3.47
N ASP A 53 9.59 -5.34 -2.91
CA ASP A 53 9.83 -5.03 -1.50
C ASP A 53 8.57 -5.35 -0.68
N ASP A 54 8.65 -6.39 0.16
CA ASP A 54 7.59 -6.94 1.03
C ASP A 54 7.20 -5.98 2.19
N VAL A 55 7.42 -4.68 2.04
CA VAL A 55 7.39 -3.75 3.16
C VAL A 55 6.11 -2.91 3.05
N TRP A 56 5.28 -3.09 4.07
CA TRP A 56 4.06 -2.34 4.41
C TRP A 56 2.81 -2.77 3.61
N ASP A 57 1.84 -3.35 4.33
CA ASP A 57 0.45 -3.63 3.95
C ASP A 57 0.20 -3.91 2.45
N GLU A 58 0.01 -5.19 2.10
CA GLU A 58 -0.16 -5.68 0.72
C GLU A 58 -1.07 -4.75 -0.10
N ILE A 59 -0.45 -3.93 -0.95
CA ILE A 59 -1.16 -3.06 -1.88
C ILE A 59 -1.75 -3.96 -2.94
N ALA A 60 -3.08 -4.04 -3.01
CA ALA A 60 -3.75 -4.77 -4.06
C ALA A 60 -3.75 -3.90 -5.33
N TRP A 61 -2.82 -4.17 -6.25
CA TRP A 61 -2.76 -3.50 -7.55
C TRP A 61 -3.95 -3.88 -8.42
N LEU A 62 -4.52 -2.91 -9.10
CA LEU A 62 -5.76 -3.09 -9.89
C LEU A 62 -5.60 -4.12 -11.02
N GLU A 63 -4.42 -4.21 -11.62
CA GLU A 63 -4.14 -5.15 -12.71
C GLU A 63 -3.93 -6.60 -12.26
N ASP A 64 -3.42 -6.79 -11.04
CA ASP A 64 -3.16 -8.11 -10.47
C ASP A 64 -4.38 -8.65 -9.73
N CYS A 65 -5.29 -7.76 -9.33
CA CYS A 65 -6.49 -8.12 -8.61
C CYS A 65 -7.62 -8.54 -9.56
N GLN A 66 -7.69 -9.84 -9.85
CA GLN A 66 -8.87 -10.45 -10.49
C GLN A 66 -10.09 -10.38 -9.55
N GLY A 67 -10.85 -9.29 -9.61
CA GLY A 67 -12.08 -9.09 -8.85
C GLY A 67 -12.01 -8.10 -7.69
N CYS A 68 -11.08 -7.14 -7.69
CA CYS A 68 -11.18 -6.01 -6.77
C CYS A 68 -12.39 -5.14 -7.17
N TRP A 69 -13.48 -5.29 -6.42
CA TRP A 69 -14.69 -4.44 -6.52
C TRP A 69 -14.53 -3.13 -5.73
N THR A 70 -13.32 -2.82 -5.25
CA THR A 70 -13.07 -1.81 -4.19
C THR A 70 -13.22 -0.36 -4.63
N ILE A 71 -13.27 -0.05 -5.93
CA ILE A 71 -13.63 1.30 -6.41
C ILE A 71 -15.12 1.63 -6.24
N ASN A 72 -15.97 0.69 -5.79
CA ASN A 72 -17.36 1.01 -5.41
C ASN A 72 -17.54 1.33 -3.92
N GLU A 73 -16.47 1.31 -3.11
CA GLU A 73 -16.54 1.54 -1.66
C GLU A 73 -16.26 3.00 -1.25
N GLY A 74 -16.06 3.93 -2.20
CA GLY A 74 -15.96 5.35 -1.83
C GLY A 74 -15.54 6.34 -2.92
N GLY A 75 -14.92 5.92 -4.02
CA GLY A 75 -14.35 6.86 -5.02
C GLY A 75 -14.36 6.36 -6.46
N ASP A 76 -14.54 7.27 -7.42
CA ASP A 76 -14.58 6.94 -8.85
C ASP A 76 -13.16 6.91 -9.46
N GLY A 77 -12.53 5.74 -9.45
CA GLY A 77 -11.22 5.52 -10.07
C GLY A 77 -11.22 5.54 -11.61
N SER A 78 -12.39 5.59 -12.27
CA SER A 78 -12.48 5.50 -13.73
C SER A 78 -11.95 6.73 -14.47
N ILE A 79 -11.76 7.84 -13.75
CA ILE A 79 -11.27 9.10 -14.34
C ILE A 79 -9.74 9.23 -14.34
N ILE A 80 -9.03 8.23 -13.79
CA ILE A 80 -7.57 8.22 -13.73
C ILE A 80 -7.02 7.51 -14.97
N ASP A 81 -6.02 8.12 -15.60
CA ASP A 81 -5.32 7.56 -16.75
C ASP A 81 -4.39 6.42 -16.31
N SER A 82 -4.83 5.16 -16.48
CA SER A 82 -4.04 3.97 -16.13
C SER A 82 -2.83 3.75 -17.04
N ASP A 83 -2.72 4.46 -18.16
CA ASP A 83 -1.52 4.42 -19.01
C ASP A 83 -0.39 5.29 -18.42
N ILE A 84 -0.73 6.23 -17.53
CA ILE A 84 0.22 7.11 -16.83
C ILE A 84 0.45 6.63 -15.40
N TYR A 85 -0.61 6.15 -14.74
CA TYR A 85 -0.59 5.83 -13.32
C TYR A 85 -0.83 4.35 -13.04
N LYS A 86 -0.07 3.78 -12.10
CA LYS A 86 -0.38 2.51 -11.45
C LYS A 86 -1.35 2.76 -10.30
N LEU A 87 -2.45 2.01 -10.27
CA LEU A 87 -3.52 2.14 -9.29
C LEU A 87 -3.52 0.94 -8.35
N GLY A 88 -3.62 1.19 -7.05
CA GLY A 88 -3.77 0.17 -6.03
C GLY A 88 -4.70 0.63 -4.91
N VAL A 89 -5.14 -0.31 -4.10
CA VAL A 89 -5.83 -0.02 -2.84
C VAL A 89 -5.06 -0.63 -1.68
N ARG A 90 -5.02 0.06 -0.55
CA ARG A 90 -4.47 -0.49 0.70
C ARG A 90 -5.42 -0.21 1.85
N HIS A 91 -5.49 -1.18 2.76
CA HIS A 91 -6.18 -1.01 4.02
C HIS A 91 -5.17 -0.54 5.05
N ILE A 92 -5.45 0.57 5.71
CA ILE A 92 -4.66 1.01 6.86
C ILE A 92 -5.51 1.03 8.11
N GLN A 93 -4.86 0.91 9.26
CA GLN A 93 -5.52 1.13 10.55
C GLN A 93 -5.87 2.62 10.70
N ASN A 94 -7.11 2.95 11.07
CA ASN A 94 -7.45 4.31 11.46
C ASN A 94 -6.73 4.65 12.77
N THR A 95 -5.88 5.69 12.75
CA THR A 95 -5.12 6.15 13.93
C THR A 95 -5.87 7.17 14.78
N ASP A 96 -7.02 7.66 14.32
CA ASP A 96 -7.87 8.66 14.96
C ASP A 96 -9.34 8.33 14.60
N ILE A 97 -9.95 7.45 15.40
CA ILE A 97 -11.24 6.84 15.08
C ILE A 97 -12.40 7.84 15.13
N ASP A 98 -12.42 8.71 16.14
CA ASP A 98 -13.49 9.68 16.34
C ASP A 98 -13.25 11.03 15.63
N ASN A 99 -12.04 11.24 15.09
CA ASN A 99 -11.58 12.44 14.38
C ASN A 99 -11.55 13.70 15.26
N ASP A 100 -11.24 13.56 16.55
CA ASP A 100 -11.06 14.69 17.46
C ASP A 100 -9.65 15.32 17.40
N ASN A 101 -8.75 14.73 16.61
CA ASN A 101 -7.32 15.06 16.44
C ASN A 101 -6.40 14.59 17.58
N ILE A 102 -6.85 13.67 18.42
CA ILE A 102 -6.04 12.91 19.37
C ILE A 102 -5.80 11.52 18.77
N LEU A 103 -4.55 11.09 18.71
CA LEU A 103 -4.26 9.74 18.20
C LEU A 103 -4.80 8.70 19.19
N ASN A 104 -5.30 7.57 18.70
CA ASN A 104 -5.87 6.51 19.53
C ASN A 104 -4.95 6.06 20.68
N ASP A 105 -3.62 6.11 20.48
CA ASP A 105 -2.61 5.77 21.51
C ASP A 105 -2.58 6.75 22.71
N PHE A 106 -3.17 7.93 22.54
CA PHE A 106 -3.20 9.04 23.51
C PHE A 106 -4.62 9.49 23.84
N ASP A 107 -5.64 8.84 23.28
CA ASP A 107 -7.04 9.12 23.53
C ASP A 107 -7.57 8.20 24.65
N ASP A 108 -8.30 8.79 25.60
CA ASP A 108 -8.89 8.06 26.72
C ASP A 108 -10.31 7.53 26.41
N ASP A 109 -10.92 7.97 25.29
CA ASP A 109 -12.27 7.61 24.79
C ASP A 109 -12.25 7.57 23.24
N ILE A 110 -11.59 6.55 22.69
CA ILE A 110 -11.18 6.47 21.27
C ILE A 110 -12.35 6.52 20.26
N ASP A 111 -13.55 6.11 20.66
CA ASP A 111 -14.75 6.14 19.81
C ASP A 111 -15.77 7.20 20.22
N ASN A 112 -15.47 7.99 21.25
CA ASN A 112 -16.24 9.12 21.74
C ASN A 112 -17.68 8.76 22.11
N ASP A 113 -17.87 7.57 22.69
CA ASP A 113 -19.17 7.11 23.16
C ASP A 113 -19.48 7.59 24.61
N GLY A 114 -18.49 8.18 25.27
CA GLY A 114 -18.56 8.74 26.61
C GLY A 114 -18.13 7.78 27.72
N LEU A 115 -17.65 6.57 27.39
CA LEU A 115 -17.03 5.63 28.29
C LEU A 115 -15.51 5.62 28.09
N LEU A 116 -14.76 5.68 29.18
CA LEU A 116 -13.30 5.61 29.08
C LEU A 116 -12.87 4.21 28.61
N ASN A 117 -11.80 4.14 27.82
CA ASN A 117 -11.30 2.91 27.19
C ASN A 117 -11.13 1.71 28.15
N PHE A 118 -10.85 1.96 29.44
CA PHE A 118 -10.68 0.90 30.44
C PHE A 118 -12.01 0.38 31.04
N GLU A 119 -13.09 1.12 30.86
CA GLU A 119 -14.46 0.77 31.28
C GLU A 119 -15.32 0.30 30.11
N ASP A 120 -14.90 0.60 28.88
CA ASP A 120 -15.60 0.21 27.67
C ASP A 120 -15.24 -1.21 27.18
N THR A 121 -16.27 -1.96 26.78
CA THR A 121 -16.14 -3.28 26.15
C THR A 121 -15.91 -3.21 24.65
N THR A 122 -16.12 -2.04 24.04
CA THR A 122 -15.88 -1.77 22.63
C THR A 122 -15.02 -0.51 22.41
N PRO A 123 -13.82 -0.35 23.01
CA PRO A 123 -13.08 0.92 23.04
C PRO A 123 -12.78 1.56 21.69
N TYR A 124 -12.94 0.84 20.59
CA TYR A 124 -12.68 1.32 19.24
C TYR A 124 -13.97 1.37 18.40
N GLY A 125 -15.11 1.38 19.07
CA GLY A 125 -16.44 1.25 18.50
C GLY A 125 -16.74 -0.12 17.89
N THR A 126 -17.98 -0.22 17.42
CA THR A 126 -18.48 -1.39 16.64
C THR A 126 -18.28 -1.21 15.12
N GLY A 127 -17.74 -0.07 14.70
CA GLY A 127 -17.48 0.28 13.31
C GLY A 127 -16.23 -0.38 12.73
N ILE A 128 -16.02 -0.16 11.43
CA ILE A 128 -14.80 -0.58 10.74
C ILE A 128 -13.67 0.38 11.15
N GLN A 129 -12.60 -0.16 11.74
CA GLN A 129 -11.43 0.60 12.21
C GLN A 129 -10.32 0.69 11.16
N THR A 130 -10.64 0.38 9.91
CA THR A 130 -9.71 0.48 8.79
C THR A 130 -10.15 1.55 7.83
N ILE A 131 -9.22 2.38 7.39
CA ILE A 131 -9.45 3.33 6.30
C ILE A 131 -9.03 2.66 5.00
N LEU A 132 -9.86 2.82 3.97
CA LEU A 132 -9.51 2.40 2.63
C LEU A 132 -8.82 3.55 1.90
N GLU A 133 -7.60 3.29 1.45
CA GLU A 133 -6.82 4.26 0.71
C GLU A 133 -6.69 3.88 -0.76
N LEU A 134 -6.86 4.87 -1.64
CA LEU A 134 -6.47 4.78 -3.03
C LEU A 134 -4.99 5.17 -3.17
N VAL A 135 -4.20 4.26 -3.71
CA VAL A 135 -2.78 4.45 -4.00
C VAL A 135 -2.61 4.70 -5.50
N ILE A 136 -1.97 5.82 -5.85
CA ILE A 136 -1.69 6.19 -7.24
C ILE A 136 -0.19 6.40 -7.35
N CYS A 137 0.47 5.63 -8.21
CA CYS A 137 1.91 5.70 -8.41
C CYS A 137 2.28 6.04 -9.85
N THR A 138 3.38 6.75 -10.02
CA THR A 138 4.01 6.99 -11.32
C THR A 138 5.35 6.27 -11.39
N GLU A 139 5.71 5.78 -12.57
CA GLU A 139 7.10 5.44 -12.88
C GLU A 139 7.93 6.73 -12.86
N GLU A 140 9.11 6.71 -12.22
CA GLU A 140 10.07 7.82 -12.33
C GLU A 140 10.70 7.91 -13.72
#